data_AF-A0A972QT54-F1
#
_entry.id   AF-A0A972QT54-F1
#
_cell.length_a   1.000
_cell.length_b   1.000
_cell.length_c   1.000
_cell.angle_alpha   90.00
_cell.angle_beta   90.00
_cell.angle_gamma   90.00
#
_symmetry.space_group_name_H-M   'P 1'
#
loop_
_entity.id
_entity.type
_entity.pdbx_description
1 polymer ?
#
loop_
_entity_poly.entity_id
_entity_poly.type
_entity_poly.pdbx_seq_one_letter_code
_entity_poly.pdbx_strand_id
1 'polypeptide(L)'
;MKACKIVPVAGKHLFNEFVRFPWKIYRDDPNWVPPLLIQQKEVFDKKRFPFHFHSSVQPFLCKDLEGKTVGRICAVYNQRHLDFHGDGRGFFGFFESFEDQDIADALFKAASLWLKERGCTHIRGPANFSTNEECGLLVDGFDSPPVIMMPYNPSYYIGLLENAGFSKAMDLYAYLGLTDTFPSLYEKASRILKRRHNANVRPLDFKKINEEVELTFSIYNNSWEKNWGFIPMTREEFLYTAKDFTKIADPSLIL
;
A
#
# COMPACT_ATOMS: atom_id res chain seq x y z
N MET A 1 13.84 -2.42 27.59
CA MET A 1 12.72 -1.47 27.58
C MET A 1 13.17 -0.09 28.03
N LYS A 2 13.71 0.69 27.10
CA LYS A 2 13.58 2.15 27.21
C LYS A 2 12.09 2.45 27.35
N ALA A 3 11.71 3.24 28.35
CA ALA A 3 10.32 3.59 28.54
C ALA A 3 9.84 4.43 27.35
N CYS A 4 8.98 3.86 26.53
CA CYS A 4 8.28 4.56 25.45
C CYS A 4 6.77 4.49 25.67
N LYS A 5 6.06 5.51 25.20
CA LYS A 5 4.62 5.64 25.33
C LYS A 5 3.96 5.54 23.97
N ILE A 6 3.06 4.57 23.81
CA ILE A 6 2.19 4.50 22.65
C ILE A 6 1.04 5.49 22.80
N VAL A 7 0.83 6.30 21.79
CA VAL A 7 -0.22 7.32 21.73
C VAL A 7 -1.11 7.06 20.50
N PRO A 8 -2.40 6.72 20.67
CA PRO A 8 -3.34 6.70 19.57
C PRO A 8 -3.43 8.09 18.92
N VAL A 9 -3.30 8.14 17.60
CA VAL A 9 -3.37 9.40 16.86
C VAL A 9 -4.82 9.87 16.82
N ALA A 10 -5.07 11.00 17.49
CA ALA A 10 -6.34 11.69 17.50
C ALA A 10 -6.12 13.19 17.32
N GLY A 11 -6.96 13.82 16.49
CA GLY A 11 -6.89 15.25 16.20
C GLY A 11 -5.76 15.66 15.26
N LYS A 12 -5.83 16.93 14.83
CA LYS A 12 -5.00 17.49 13.75
C LYS A 12 -3.49 17.53 14.09
N HIS A 13 -3.14 17.75 15.35
CA HIS A 13 -1.75 17.87 15.78
C HIS A 13 -0.99 16.54 15.64
N LEU A 14 -1.48 15.49 16.32
CA LEU A 14 -0.88 14.16 16.26
C LEU A 14 -0.92 13.59 14.84
N PHE A 15 -1.98 13.88 14.07
CA PHE A 15 -2.06 13.41 12.69
C PHE A 15 -1.01 14.06 11.79
N ASN A 16 -0.75 15.37 11.91
CA ASN A 16 0.33 16.01 11.17
C ASN A 16 1.70 15.46 11.55
N GLU A 17 1.89 15.13 12.83
CA GLU A 17 3.12 14.49 13.29
C GLU A 17 3.29 13.09 12.69
N PHE A 18 2.22 12.29 12.68
CA PHE A 18 2.20 10.96 12.08
C PHE A 18 2.60 10.98 10.60
N VAL A 19 1.96 11.83 9.77
CA VAL A 19 2.26 11.86 8.33
C VAL A 19 3.65 12.41 8.01
N ARG A 20 4.23 13.25 8.88
CA ARG A 20 5.55 13.88 8.67
C ARG A 20 6.73 13.10 9.26
N PHE A 21 6.48 12.11 10.11
CA PHE A 21 7.55 11.35 10.76
C PHE A 21 8.57 10.71 9.80
N PRO A 22 8.23 10.23 8.57
CA PRO A 22 9.20 9.68 7.62
C PRO A 22 10.39 10.59 7.35
N TRP A 23 10.17 11.91 7.25
CA TRP A 23 11.26 12.88 7.02
C TRP A 23 12.32 12.89 8.12
N LYS A 24 12.07 12.25 9.27
CA LYS A 24 13.09 12.03 10.31
C LYS A 24 13.91 10.76 10.07
N ILE A 25 13.29 9.72 9.50
CA ILE A 25 13.94 8.45 9.21
C ILE A 25 14.85 8.59 7.98
N TYR A 26 14.33 9.15 6.90
CA TYR A 26 14.99 9.15 5.59
C TYR A 26 15.79 10.42 5.28
N ARG A 27 16.13 11.22 6.30
CA ARG A 27 16.76 12.54 6.11
C ARG A 27 18.01 12.49 5.22
N ASP A 28 18.81 11.46 5.40
CA ASP A 28 20.13 11.30 4.79
C ASP A 28 20.14 10.18 3.73
N ASP A 29 18.97 9.68 3.33
CA ASP A 29 18.84 8.64 2.31
C ASP A 29 18.65 9.26 0.91
N PRO A 30 19.61 9.07 -0.02
CA PRO A 30 19.56 9.67 -1.36
C PRO A 30 18.52 9.03 -2.28
N ASN A 31 18.07 7.81 -1.99
CA ASN A 31 17.12 7.05 -2.81
C ASN A 31 15.69 7.25 -2.34
N TRP A 32 15.48 7.81 -1.15
CA TRP A 32 14.14 8.08 -0.66
C TRP A 32 13.45 9.20 -1.44
N VAL A 33 12.30 8.87 -2.02
CA VAL A 33 11.41 9.83 -2.66
C VAL A 33 10.30 10.21 -1.66
N PRO A 34 10.27 11.46 -1.16
CA PRO A 34 9.29 11.85 -0.16
C PRO A 34 7.86 11.83 -0.73
N PRO A 35 6.89 11.19 -0.04
CA PRO A 35 5.53 11.13 -0.54
C PRO A 35 4.87 12.51 -0.48
N LEU A 36 3.90 12.76 -1.37
CA LEU A 36 3.13 14.00 -1.33
C LEU A 36 2.26 14.00 -0.07
N LEU A 37 2.51 14.95 0.84
CA LEU A 37 1.76 15.08 2.10
C LEU A 37 0.26 15.24 1.89
N ILE A 38 -0.18 15.78 0.74
CA ILE A 38 -1.60 15.88 0.42
C ILE A 38 -2.23 14.49 0.20
N GLN A 39 -1.57 13.61 -0.54
CA GLN A 39 -2.03 12.23 -0.77
C GLN A 39 -2.02 11.44 0.54
N GLN A 40 -0.94 11.56 1.31
CA GLN A 40 -0.81 10.93 2.63
C GLN A 40 -1.90 11.38 3.62
N LYS A 41 -2.45 12.59 3.47
CA LYS A 41 -3.58 13.06 4.28
C LYS A 41 -4.92 12.60 3.73
N GLU A 42 -5.05 12.58 2.41
CA GLU A 42 -6.27 12.23 1.72
C GLU A 42 -6.70 10.80 1.98
N VAL A 43 -5.76 9.84 2.02
CA VAL A 43 -6.06 8.44 2.33
C VAL A 43 -6.70 8.28 3.73
N PHE A 44 -6.43 9.16 4.70
CA PHE A 44 -7.08 9.13 6.02
C PHE A 44 -8.39 9.93 6.11
N ASP A 45 -8.85 10.55 5.02
CA ASP A 45 -10.11 11.28 4.99
C ASP A 45 -11.29 10.32 4.96
N LYS A 46 -11.89 10.09 6.13
CA LYS A 46 -13.04 9.19 6.32
C LYS A 46 -14.27 9.54 5.50
N LYS A 47 -14.39 10.77 5.00
CA LYS A 47 -15.54 11.21 4.19
C LYS A 47 -15.28 11.03 2.69
N ARG A 48 -14.02 11.07 2.28
CA ARG A 48 -13.66 11.15 0.85
C ARG A 48 -12.99 9.88 0.33
N PHE A 49 -12.23 9.18 1.17
CA PHE A 49 -11.48 8.01 0.74
C PHE A 49 -12.32 6.73 0.95
N PRO A 50 -12.73 6.03 -0.12
CA PRO A 50 -13.77 4.99 -0.06
C PRO A 50 -13.51 3.83 0.90
N PHE A 51 -12.24 3.49 1.17
CA PHE A 51 -11.87 2.45 2.12
C PHE A 51 -12.57 2.61 3.49
N HIS A 52 -12.73 3.85 3.97
CA HIS A 52 -13.35 4.12 5.28
C HIS A 52 -14.87 3.90 5.31
N PHE A 53 -15.51 3.61 4.18
CA PHE A 53 -16.95 3.33 4.13
C PHE A 53 -17.27 1.93 4.65
N HIS A 54 -16.30 1.02 4.62
CA HIS A 54 -16.46 -0.35 5.09
C HIS A 54 -15.38 -0.77 6.09
N SER A 55 -14.23 -0.10 6.11
CA SER A 55 -13.07 -0.49 6.93
C SER A 55 -12.69 0.60 7.93
N SER A 56 -11.85 0.26 8.91
CA SER A 56 -11.39 1.21 9.91
C SER A 56 -9.90 1.09 10.17
N VAL A 57 -9.27 2.20 10.56
CA VAL A 57 -7.84 2.25 10.87
C VAL A 57 -7.58 3.02 12.15
N GLN A 58 -6.47 2.68 12.80
CA GLN A 58 -5.96 3.41 13.96
C GLN A 58 -4.47 3.67 13.80
N PRO A 59 -4.08 4.93 13.51
CA PRO A 59 -2.68 5.32 13.57
C PRO A 59 -2.23 5.45 15.03
N PHE A 60 -0.98 5.09 15.30
CA PHE A 60 -0.31 5.19 16.58
C PHE A 60 1.06 5.85 16.40
N LEU A 61 1.47 6.61 17.42
CA LEU A 61 2.82 7.14 17.57
C LEU A 61 3.48 6.48 18.77
N CYS A 62 4.79 6.21 18.66
CA CYS A 62 5.64 5.88 19.78
C CYS A 62 6.40 7.12 20.21
N LYS A 63 6.27 7.50 21.49
CA LYS A 63 6.92 8.67 22.11
C LYS A 63 7.99 8.23 23.09
N ASP A 64 9.16 8.84 23.05
CA ASP A 64 10.17 8.66 24.11
C ASP A 64 9.79 9.40 25.40
N LEU A 65 10.66 9.31 26.42
CA LEU A 65 10.49 9.99 27.71
C LEU A 65 10.47 11.52 27.60
N GLU A 66 11.06 12.08 26.55
CA GLU A 66 11.09 13.52 26.28
C GLU A 66 9.87 13.98 25.45
N GLY A 67 8.98 13.05 25.08
CA GLY A 67 7.79 13.32 24.28
C GLY A 67 8.05 13.45 22.77
N LYS A 68 9.25 13.10 22.30
CA LYS A 68 9.60 13.08 20.87
C LYS A 68 9.04 11.81 20.24
N THR A 69 8.46 11.92 19.04
CA THR A 69 8.11 10.73 18.26
C THR A 69 9.36 10.04 17.77
N VAL A 70 9.42 8.73 18.05
CA VAL A 70 10.49 7.81 17.70
C VAL A 70 10.03 6.63 16.83
N GLY A 71 8.72 6.53 16.58
CA GLY A 71 8.14 5.57 15.64
C GLY A 71 6.66 5.82 15.39
N ARG A 72 6.10 5.18 14.35
CA ARG A 72 4.68 5.22 14.01
C ARG A 72 4.23 3.88 13.41
N ILE A 73 2.95 3.57 13.52
CA ILE A 73 2.32 2.43 12.84
C ILE A 73 0.83 2.71 12.66
N CYS A 74 0.22 2.17 11.62
CA CYS A 74 -1.23 2.19 11.45
C CYS A 74 -1.77 0.76 11.52
N ALA A 75 -2.67 0.49 12.47
CA ALA A 75 -3.45 -0.73 12.49
C ALA A 75 -4.63 -0.60 11.51
N VAL A 76 -4.89 -1.64 10.74
CA VAL A 76 -5.84 -1.61 9.61
C VAL A 76 -6.79 -2.79 9.73
N TYR A 77 -8.04 -2.51 10.06
CA TYR A 77 -9.13 -3.47 10.04
C TYR A 77 -9.85 -3.35 8.69
N ASN A 78 -9.55 -4.27 7.78
CA ASN A 78 -10.14 -4.30 6.46
C ASN A 78 -11.33 -5.27 6.41
N GLN A 79 -12.55 -4.74 6.55
CA GLN A 79 -13.77 -5.57 6.57
C GLN A 79 -13.95 -6.34 5.25
N ARG A 80 -13.68 -5.72 4.10
CA ARG A 80 -13.81 -6.40 2.79
C ARG A 80 -12.84 -7.56 2.63
N HIS A 81 -11.62 -7.44 3.15
CA HIS A 81 -10.67 -8.56 3.19
C HIS A 81 -11.25 -9.72 4.01
N LEU A 82 -11.75 -9.41 5.21
CA LEU A 82 -12.31 -10.41 6.11
C LEU A 82 -13.55 -11.09 5.53
N ASP A 83 -14.44 -10.33 4.89
CA ASP A 83 -15.64 -10.86 4.24
C ASP A 83 -15.29 -11.77 3.05
N PHE A 84 -14.26 -11.42 2.28
CA PHE A 84 -13.88 -12.17 1.08
C PHE A 84 -13.03 -13.41 1.39
N HIS A 85 -12.04 -13.29 2.29
CA HIS A 85 -11.09 -14.38 2.58
C HIS A 85 -11.48 -15.21 3.81
N GLY A 86 -12.20 -14.64 4.78
CA GLY A 86 -12.58 -15.35 6.01
C GLY A 86 -11.40 -15.81 6.89
N ASP A 87 -10.21 -15.24 6.69
CA ASP A 87 -8.95 -15.73 7.27
C ASP A 87 -8.58 -15.09 8.63
N GLY A 88 -9.41 -14.17 9.13
CA GLY A 88 -9.21 -13.48 10.40
C GLY A 88 -8.00 -12.52 10.42
N ARG A 89 -7.46 -12.13 9.26
CA ARG A 89 -6.28 -11.26 9.18
C ARG A 89 -6.65 -9.78 9.26
N GLY A 90 -6.08 -9.11 10.26
CA GLY A 90 -5.90 -7.67 10.26
C GLY A 90 -4.58 -7.29 9.58
N PHE A 91 -4.41 -6.01 9.28
CA PHE A 91 -3.19 -5.51 8.66
C PHE A 91 -2.50 -4.42 9.48
N PHE A 92 -1.22 -4.20 9.22
CA PHE A 92 -0.54 -2.96 9.60
C PHE A 92 0.05 -2.28 8.37
N GLY A 93 0.19 -0.96 8.41
CA GLY A 93 0.86 -0.16 7.40
C GLY A 93 1.50 1.08 8.02
N PHE A 94 2.08 1.93 7.18
CA PHE A 94 2.73 3.18 7.58
C PHE A 94 3.77 3.00 8.70
N PHE A 95 4.33 1.80 8.85
CA PHE A 95 5.29 1.51 9.90
C PHE A 95 6.56 2.32 9.67
N GLU A 96 6.99 3.05 10.68
CA GLU A 96 8.30 3.69 10.71
C GLU A 96 8.87 3.60 12.11
N SER A 97 10.17 3.38 12.23
CA SER A 97 10.84 3.33 13.53
C SER A 97 12.30 3.69 13.36
N PHE A 98 12.89 4.33 14.37
CA PHE A 98 14.35 4.25 14.52
C PHE A 98 14.76 2.77 14.73
N GLU A 99 16.02 2.46 14.43
CA GLU A 99 16.58 1.10 14.55
C GLU A 99 16.71 0.68 16.03
N ASP A 100 15.58 0.37 16.66
CA ASP A 100 15.44 0.01 18.07
C ASP A 100 14.26 -0.97 18.21
N GLN A 101 14.57 -2.21 18.64
CA GLN A 101 13.59 -3.29 18.74
C GLN A 101 12.49 -2.99 19.77
N ASP A 102 12.81 -2.31 20.88
CA ASP A 102 11.82 -1.98 21.91
C ASP A 102 10.72 -1.06 21.33
N ILE A 103 11.08 -0.17 20.39
CA ILE A 103 10.13 0.73 19.72
C ILE A 103 9.24 -0.07 18.76
N ALA A 104 9.85 -0.91 17.93
CA ALA A 104 9.14 -1.73 16.95
C ALA A 104 8.13 -2.67 17.64
N ASP A 105 8.56 -3.40 18.67
CA ASP A 105 7.72 -4.32 19.43
C ASP A 105 6.53 -3.60 20.09
N ALA A 106 6.75 -2.41 20.66
CA ALA A 106 5.68 -1.62 21.27
C ALA A 106 4.63 -1.18 20.24
N LEU A 107 5.05 -0.79 19.03
CA LEU A 107 4.17 -0.42 17.93
C LEU A 107 3.38 -1.64 17.41
N PHE A 108 4.05 -2.76 17.13
CA PHE A 108 3.39 -3.98 16.66
C PHE A 108 2.41 -4.53 17.70
N LYS A 109 2.76 -4.48 18.98
CA LYS A 109 1.87 -4.87 20.07
C LYS A 109 0.62 -4.01 20.12
N ALA A 110 0.75 -2.68 20.01
CA ALA A 110 -0.40 -1.78 20.01
C ALA A 110 -1.33 -2.02 18.82
N ALA A 111 -0.77 -2.18 17.62
CA ALA A 111 -1.56 -2.50 16.44
C ALA A 111 -2.27 -3.85 16.56
N SER A 112 -1.56 -4.87 17.05
CA SER A 112 -2.11 -6.22 17.26
C SER A 112 -3.23 -6.25 18.29
N LEU A 113 -3.09 -5.53 19.41
CA LEU A 113 -4.14 -5.42 20.42
C LEU A 113 -5.41 -4.75 19.86
N TRP A 114 -5.25 -3.65 19.13
CA TRP A 114 -6.38 -2.95 18.52
C TRP A 114 -7.14 -3.80 17.49
N LEU A 115 -6.41 -4.63 16.72
CA LEU A 115 -6.99 -5.58 15.78
C LEU A 115 -7.66 -6.76 16.50
N LYS A 116 -7.05 -7.28 17.57
CA LYS A 116 -7.59 -8.37 18.38
C LYS A 116 -8.92 -7.99 19.03
N GLU A 117 -9.06 -6.76 19.51
CA GLU A 117 -10.33 -6.21 20.03
C GLU A 117 -11.46 -6.22 18.98
N ARG A 118 -11.11 -6.28 17.69
CA ARG A 118 -12.05 -6.35 16.55
C ARG A 118 -12.17 -7.75 15.97
N GLY A 119 -11.69 -8.77 16.68
CA GLY A 119 -11.84 -10.17 16.28
C GLY A 119 -10.81 -10.68 15.27
N CYS A 120 -9.80 -9.87 14.89
CA CYS A 120 -8.69 -10.39 14.09
C CYS A 120 -7.83 -11.35 14.94
N THR A 121 -7.43 -12.46 14.34
CA THR A 121 -6.61 -13.50 15.00
C THR A 121 -5.14 -13.44 14.58
N HIS A 122 -4.87 -12.82 13.41
CA HIS A 122 -3.54 -12.67 12.85
C HIS A 122 -3.34 -11.24 12.34
N ILE A 123 -2.07 -10.83 12.24
CA ILE A 123 -1.69 -9.55 11.65
C ILE A 123 -0.74 -9.78 10.47
N ARG A 124 -0.94 -9.06 9.36
CA ARG A 124 -0.09 -9.12 8.16
C ARG A 124 0.27 -7.73 7.67
N GLY A 125 1.45 -7.55 7.12
CA GLY A 125 1.83 -6.27 6.53
C GLY A 125 3.31 -6.23 6.16
N PRO A 126 3.81 -5.04 5.78
CA PRO A 126 3.04 -3.80 5.72
C PRO A 126 2.09 -3.71 4.50
N ALA A 127 0.92 -3.12 4.71
CA ALA A 127 -0.04 -2.71 3.69
C ALA A 127 -0.68 -1.39 4.13
N ASN A 128 -0.56 -0.34 3.31
CA ASN A 128 -1.14 0.98 3.56
C ASN A 128 -2.64 0.98 3.22
N PHE A 129 -3.39 0.13 3.95
CA PHE A 129 -4.83 -0.18 3.90
C PHE A 129 -5.21 -1.49 3.21
N SER A 130 -4.91 -1.66 1.93
CA SER A 130 -5.14 -2.92 1.23
C SER A 130 -4.00 -3.23 0.27
N THR A 131 -4.09 -4.39 -0.37
CA THR A 131 -3.19 -4.83 -1.45
C THR A 131 -3.43 -4.09 -2.76
N ASN A 132 -4.52 -3.31 -2.88
CA ASN A 132 -4.77 -2.42 -4.01
C ASN A 132 -4.06 -1.05 -3.85
N GLU A 133 -3.54 -0.72 -2.66
CA GLU A 133 -2.67 0.43 -2.41
C GLU A 133 -1.19 0.00 -2.30
N GLU A 134 -0.34 0.83 -1.69
CA GLU A 134 1.06 0.47 -1.40
C GLU A 134 1.12 -0.67 -0.38
N CYS A 135 1.74 -1.79 -0.76
CA CYS A 135 1.97 -2.92 0.12
C CYS A 135 3.32 -3.59 -0.14
N GLY A 136 3.82 -4.31 0.87
CA GLY A 136 5.11 -4.97 0.86
C GLY A 136 6.18 -4.21 1.65
N LEU A 137 7.24 -4.93 2.00
CA LEU A 137 8.45 -4.40 2.60
C LEU A 137 9.56 -4.52 1.56
N LEU A 138 10.31 -3.45 1.32
CA LEU A 138 11.53 -3.52 0.52
C LEU A 138 12.55 -4.39 1.26
N VAL A 139 12.93 -5.50 0.63
CA VAL A 139 13.90 -6.48 1.17
C VAL A 139 15.17 -6.58 0.32
N ASP A 140 15.14 -6.04 -0.90
CA ASP A 140 16.25 -5.99 -1.86
C ASP A 140 16.07 -4.75 -2.77
N GLY A 141 17.15 -4.24 -3.36
CA GLY A 141 17.12 -3.07 -4.27
C GLY A 141 17.26 -1.70 -3.58
N PHE A 142 17.93 -1.62 -2.42
CA PHE A 142 18.17 -0.38 -1.67
C PHE A 142 19.09 0.63 -2.38
N ASP A 143 19.68 0.26 -3.51
CA ASP A 143 20.61 1.05 -4.32
C ASP A 143 19.91 1.94 -5.35
N SER A 144 18.58 1.93 -5.42
CA SER A 144 17.80 2.77 -6.33
C SER A 144 16.54 3.37 -5.68
N PRO A 145 16.03 4.49 -6.21
CA PRO A 145 14.75 5.02 -5.77
C PRO A 145 13.58 4.07 -6.05
N PRO A 146 12.49 4.12 -5.26
CA PRO A 146 11.32 3.29 -5.52
C PRO A 146 10.66 3.66 -6.85
N VAL A 147 10.07 2.67 -7.50
CA VAL A 147 9.17 2.88 -8.64
C VAL A 147 7.74 3.19 -8.16
N ILE A 148 6.92 3.74 -9.05
CA ILE A 148 5.54 4.15 -8.75
C ILE A 148 4.78 3.03 -8.04
N MET A 149 4.11 3.38 -6.94
CA MET A 149 3.32 2.49 -6.08
C MET A 149 4.08 1.38 -5.35
N MET A 150 5.42 1.34 -5.44
CA MET A 150 6.23 0.43 -4.63
C MET A 150 6.71 1.09 -3.34
N PRO A 151 6.72 0.35 -2.21
CA PRO A 151 7.18 0.87 -0.94
C PRO A 151 8.70 1.08 -0.94
N TYR A 152 9.17 1.97 -0.07
CA TYR A 152 10.59 2.15 0.24
C TYR A 152 10.74 2.26 1.76
N ASN A 153 11.71 1.53 2.32
CA ASN A 153 12.02 1.52 3.74
C ASN A 153 13.51 1.29 3.97
N PRO A 154 14.06 1.64 5.15
CA PRO A 154 15.43 1.28 5.50
C PRO A 154 15.59 -0.25 5.58
N SER A 155 16.79 -0.74 5.25
CA SER A 155 17.10 -2.17 5.26
C SER A 155 16.99 -2.81 6.65
N TYR A 156 17.24 -2.04 7.71
CA TYR A 156 17.12 -2.54 9.09
C TYR A 156 15.68 -2.89 9.49
N TYR A 157 14.65 -2.48 8.73
CA TYR A 157 13.26 -2.86 9.03
C TYR A 157 13.05 -4.38 8.90
N ILE A 158 13.82 -5.05 8.04
CA ILE A 158 13.76 -6.51 7.90
C ILE A 158 14.00 -7.17 9.26
N GLY A 159 15.10 -6.81 9.92
CA GLY A 159 15.44 -7.32 11.24
C GLY A 159 14.40 -6.95 12.31
N LEU A 160 13.87 -5.73 12.29
CA LEU A 160 12.82 -5.31 13.24
C LEU A 160 11.57 -6.18 13.15
N LEU A 161 11.13 -6.52 11.93
CA LEU A 161 9.95 -7.36 11.70
C LEU A 161 10.22 -8.83 12.06
N GLU A 162 11.35 -9.38 11.62
CA GLU A 162 11.72 -10.77 11.91
C GLU A 162 11.87 -11.03 13.41
N ASN A 163 12.54 -10.13 14.14
CA ASN A 163 12.71 -10.22 15.60
C ASN A 163 11.38 -10.05 16.35
N ALA A 164 10.42 -9.31 15.78
CA ALA A 164 9.07 -9.20 16.31
C ALA A 164 8.19 -10.43 16.01
N GLY A 165 8.74 -11.45 15.35
CA GLY A 165 8.07 -12.73 15.06
C GLY A 165 7.28 -12.75 13.75
N PHE A 166 7.46 -11.76 12.87
CA PHE A 166 6.88 -11.80 11.53
C PHE A 166 7.68 -12.74 10.62
N SER A 167 6.98 -13.44 9.73
CA SER A 167 7.58 -14.28 8.70
C SER A 167 7.11 -13.87 7.31
N LYS A 168 7.96 -14.04 6.30
CA LYS A 168 7.65 -13.72 4.91
C LYS A 168 6.37 -14.43 4.44
N ALA A 169 5.46 -13.66 3.85
CA ALA A 169 4.17 -14.16 3.36
C ALA A 169 4.15 -14.39 1.84
N MET A 170 4.79 -13.50 1.07
CA MET A 170 4.82 -13.52 -0.40
C MET A 170 5.95 -12.63 -0.91
N ASP A 171 6.49 -12.93 -2.09
CA ASP A 171 7.44 -12.06 -2.79
C ASP A 171 6.69 -11.16 -3.77
N LEU A 172 7.03 -9.87 -3.75
CA LEU A 172 6.54 -8.86 -4.68
C LEU A 172 7.74 -8.36 -5.50
N TYR A 173 7.73 -8.64 -6.81
CA TYR A 173 8.82 -8.25 -7.70
C TYR A 173 8.45 -6.99 -8.48
N ALA A 174 9.35 -6.00 -8.46
CA ALA A 174 9.32 -4.85 -9.36
C ALA A 174 10.31 -5.09 -10.51
N TYR A 175 9.83 -4.95 -11.75
CA TYR A 175 10.66 -5.13 -12.94
C TYR A 175 10.87 -3.80 -13.64
N LEU A 176 12.13 -3.49 -13.95
CA LEU A 176 12.49 -2.38 -14.82
C LEU A 176 12.80 -2.91 -16.23
N GLY A 177 11.88 -2.68 -17.16
CA GLY A 177 12.06 -3.04 -18.57
C GLY A 177 12.63 -1.87 -19.37
N LEU A 178 13.96 -1.78 -19.48
CA LEU A 178 14.62 -0.84 -20.39
C LEU A 178 14.84 -1.54 -21.73
N THR A 179 13.90 -1.41 -22.67
CA THR A 179 14.13 -1.91 -24.02
C THR A 179 13.54 -1.00 -25.10
N ASP A 180 14.37 -0.70 -26.09
CA ASP A 180 13.94 -0.04 -27.33
C ASP A 180 13.34 -1.06 -28.33
N THR A 181 13.47 -2.35 -28.06
CA THR A 181 13.01 -3.43 -28.95
C THR A 181 12.18 -4.47 -28.21
N PHE A 182 10.98 -4.75 -28.73
CA PHE A 182 10.11 -5.77 -28.16
C PHE A 182 10.48 -7.14 -28.76
N PRO A 183 10.68 -8.21 -27.95
CA PRO A 183 11.09 -9.49 -28.52
C PRO A 183 10.07 -10.05 -29.52
N SER A 184 10.56 -10.49 -30.69
CA SER A 184 9.73 -10.92 -31.82
C SER A 184 8.77 -12.08 -31.50
N LEU A 185 9.11 -12.88 -30.48
CA LEU A 185 8.26 -13.94 -29.94
C LEU A 185 6.92 -13.38 -29.42
N TYR A 186 6.96 -12.29 -28.64
CA TYR A 186 5.75 -11.70 -28.05
C TYR A 186 4.90 -11.00 -29.12
N GLU A 187 5.52 -10.35 -30.10
CA GLU A 187 4.78 -9.81 -31.25
C GLU A 187 4.03 -10.90 -32.02
N LYS A 188 4.70 -12.02 -32.29
CA LYS A 188 4.10 -13.16 -32.99
C LYS A 188 2.95 -13.76 -32.19
N ALA A 189 3.15 -13.93 -30.87
CA ALA A 189 2.09 -14.40 -29.97
C ALA A 189 0.88 -13.45 -29.96
N SER A 190 1.11 -12.14 -29.86
CA SER A 190 0.06 -11.12 -29.90
C SER A 190 -0.76 -11.18 -31.18
N ARG A 191 -0.11 -11.30 -32.35
CA ARG A 191 -0.79 -11.44 -33.66
C ARG A 191 -1.66 -12.71 -33.72
N ILE A 192 -1.15 -13.83 -33.21
CA ILE A 192 -1.89 -15.11 -33.19
C ILE A 192 -3.13 -14.99 -32.28
N LEU A 193 -2.96 -14.43 -31.08
CA LEU A 193 -4.06 -14.26 -30.11
C LEU A 193 -5.14 -13.32 -30.63
N LYS A 194 -4.76 -12.17 -31.21
CA LYS A 194 -5.71 -11.22 -31.83
C LYS A 194 -6.56 -11.91 -32.89
N ARG A 195 -5.94 -12.69 -33.79
CA ARG A 195 -6.67 -13.44 -34.83
C ARG A 195 -7.54 -14.55 -34.26
N ARG A 196 -7.04 -15.32 -33.28
CA ARG A 196 -7.77 -16.44 -32.68
C ARG A 196 -9.03 -15.99 -31.96
N HIS A 197 -8.98 -14.87 -31.26
CA HIS A 197 -10.09 -14.36 -30.45
C HIS A 197 -10.89 -13.25 -31.14
N ASN A 198 -10.58 -12.94 -32.41
CA ASN A 198 -11.13 -11.78 -33.11
C ASN A 198 -11.06 -10.50 -32.25
N ALA A 199 -9.94 -10.32 -31.54
CA ALA A 199 -9.77 -9.27 -30.55
C ALA A 199 -9.15 -8.02 -31.18
N ASN A 200 -9.72 -6.86 -30.87
CA ASN A 200 -9.14 -5.56 -31.19
C ASN A 200 -8.50 -4.96 -29.94
N VAL A 201 -7.27 -4.45 -30.08
CA VAL A 201 -6.58 -3.71 -29.00
C VAL A 201 -6.48 -2.27 -29.46
N ARG A 202 -7.00 -1.35 -28.66
CA ARG A 202 -7.08 0.08 -28.95
C ARG A 202 -6.73 0.87 -27.69
N PRO A 203 -6.19 2.09 -27.82
CA PRO A 203 -6.08 2.97 -26.66
C PRO A 203 -7.43 3.25 -26.00
N LEU A 204 -7.38 3.62 -24.72
CA LEU A 204 -8.54 4.19 -24.01
C LEU A 204 -9.03 5.46 -24.71
N ASP A 205 -10.35 5.58 -24.90
CA ASP A 205 -10.95 6.84 -25.37
C ASP A 205 -11.23 7.77 -24.19
N PHE A 206 -10.30 8.70 -23.93
CA PHE A 206 -10.43 9.68 -22.86
C PHE A 206 -11.64 10.61 -23.02
N LYS A 207 -12.23 10.74 -24.23
CA LYS A 207 -13.48 11.50 -24.41
C LYS A 207 -14.69 10.75 -23.83
N LYS A 208 -14.56 9.43 -23.65
CA LYS A 208 -15.57 8.53 -23.08
C LYS A 208 -15.09 7.90 -21.77
N ILE A 209 -14.27 8.61 -21.01
CA ILE A 209 -13.58 8.07 -19.84
C ILE A 209 -14.50 7.36 -18.85
N ASN A 210 -15.74 7.81 -18.68
CA ASN A 210 -16.70 7.14 -17.81
C ASN A 210 -17.08 5.73 -18.31
N GLU A 211 -17.35 5.56 -19.61
CA GLU A 211 -17.66 4.26 -20.22
C GLU A 211 -16.45 3.32 -20.16
N GLU A 212 -15.27 3.87 -20.43
CA GLU A 212 -14.01 3.13 -20.38
C GLU A 212 -13.67 2.64 -18.97
N VAL A 213 -13.94 3.47 -17.95
CA VAL A 213 -13.71 3.12 -16.56
C VAL A 213 -14.65 2.00 -16.11
N GLU A 214 -15.91 1.97 -16.58
CA GLU A 214 -16.81 0.83 -16.30
C GLU A 214 -16.34 -0.46 -16.99
N LEU A 215 -15.87 -0.36 -18.24
CA LEU A 215 -15.34 -1.52 -18.97
C LEU A 215 -14.11 -2.10 -18.25
N THR A 216 -13.18 -1.23 -17.87
CA THR A 216 -11.93 -1.63 -17.20
C THR A 216 -12.18 -2.13 -15.77
N PHE A 217 -13.19 -1.62 -15.06
CA PHE A 217 -13.61 -2.13 -13.75
C PHE A 217 -13.98 -3.62 -13.79
N SER A 218 -14.83 -3.99 -14.76
CA SER A 218 -15.23 -5.39 -14.95
C SER A 218 -14.03 -6.27 -15.32
N ILE A 219 -13.17 -5.80 -16.22
CA ILE A 219 -11.95 -6.53 -16.63
C ILE A 219 -11.01 -6.74 -15.43
N TYR A 220 -10.78 -5.70 -14.64
CA TYR A 220 -9.89 -5.74 -13.47
C TYR A 220 -10.33 -6.81 -12.49
N ASN A 221 -11.57 -6.73 -12.00
CA ASN A 221 -12.06 -7.65 -10.98
C ASN A 221 -12.11 -9.11 -11.46
N ASN A 222 -12.48 -9.36 -12.72
CA ASN A 222 -12.49 -10.72 -13.29
C ASN A 222 -11.08 -11.28 -13.53
N SER A 223 -10.13 -10.43 -13.92
CA SER A 223 -8.77 -10.88 -14.27
C SER A 223 -7.88 -11.10 -13.05
N TRP A 224 -8.12 -10.34 -11.98
CA TRP A 224 -7.31 -10.38 -10.76
C TRP A 224 -7.86 -11.28 -9.66
N GLU A 225 -9.04 -11.89 -9.83
CA GLU A 225 -9.73 -12.66 -8.79
C GLU A 225 -8.90 -13.77 -8.14
N LYS A 226 -7.95 -14.35 -8.89
CA LYS A 226 -7.07 -15.43 -8.43
C LYS A 226 -5.72 -14.96 -7.92
N ASN A 227 -5.46 -13.65 -7.95
CA ASN A 227 -4.19 -13.08 -7.51
C ASN A 227 -4.07 -13.15 -5.98
N TRP A 228 -2.83 -13.31 -5.49
CA TRP A 228 -2.59 -13.42 -4.06
C TRP A 228 -3.02 -12.14 -3.32
N GLY A 229 -3.80 -12.31 -2.26
CA GLY A 229 -4.27 -11.18 -1.46
C GLY A 229 -5.24 -10.25 -2.20
N PHE A 230 -5.77 -10.67 -3.36
CA PHE A 230 -6.77 -9.88 -4.09
C PHE A 230 -8.01 -9.64 -3.23
N ILE A 231 -8.52 -8.41 -3.29
CA ILE A 231 -9.81 -8.03 -2.73
C ILE A 231 -10.53 -7.27 -3.84
N PRO A 232 -11.74 -7.72 -4.25
CA PRO A 232 -12.48 -7.03 -5.30
C PRO A 232 -12.67 -5.56 -4.91
N MET A 233 -12.24 -4.66 -5.78
CA MET A 233 -12.48 -3.24 -5.59
C MET A 233 -13.98 -2.97 -5.68
N THR A 234 -14.48 -2.13 -4.79
CA THR A 234 -15.79 -1.50 -4.99
C THR A 234 -15.74 -0.58 -6.22
N ARG A 235 -16.91 -0.28 -6.77
CA ARG A 235 -16.99 0.67 -7.88
C ARG A 235 -16.50 2.04 -7.45
N GLU A 236 -16.80 2.45 -6.22
CA GLU A 236 -16.36 3.71 -5.63
C GLU A 236 -14.83 3.80 -5.50
N GLU A 237 -14.17 2.75 -5.00
CA GLU A 237 -12.70 2.67 -4.95
C GLU A 237 -12.09 2.75 -6.35
N PHE A 238 -12.65 2.00 -7.31
CA PHE A 238 -12.12 1.98 -8.67
C PHE A 238 -12.25 3.34 -9.37
N LEU A 239 -13.42 3.97 -9.27
CA LEU A 239 -13.67 5.31 -9.81
C LEU A 239 -12.74 6.36 -9.17
N TYR A 240 -12.51 6.25 -7.86
CA TYR A 240 -11.61 7.14 -7.14
C TYR A 240 -10.18 7.03 -7.67
N THR A 241 -9.65 5.80 -7.79
CA THR A 241 -8.33 5.53 -8.34
C THR A 241 -8.21 5.95 -9.80
N ALA A 242 -9.22 5.67 -10.63
CA ALA A 242 -9.22 6.07 -12.04
C ALA A 242 -9.19 7.60 -12.20
N LYS A 243 -9.91 8.34 -11.36
CA LYS A 243 -9.90 9.81 -11.35
C LYS A 243 -8.52 10.38 -10.98
N ASP A 244 -7.79 9.75 -10.07
CA ASP A 244 -6.44 10.20 -9.72
C ASP A 244 -5.43 9.83 -10.80
N PHE A 245 -5.53 8.61 -11.36
CA PHE A 245 -4.68 8.15 -12.45
C PHE A 245 -4.82 9.04 -13.69
N THR A 246 -6.05 9.39 -14.08
CA THR A 246 -6.31 10.25 -15.26
C THR A 246 -5.69 11.65 -15.17
N LYS A 247 -5.28 12.13 -13.99
CA LYS A 247 -4.58 13.43 -13.84
C LYS A 247 -3.12 13.38 -14.29
N ILE A 248 -2.51 12.20 -14.29
CA ILE A 248 -1.08 11.97 -14.60
C ILE A 248 -0.87 11.03 -15.78
N ALA A 249 -1.94 10.39 -16.25
CA ALA A 249 -1.95 9.47 -17.37
C ALA A 249 -1.43 10.13 -18.65
N ASP A 250 -0.54 9.44 -19.36
CA ASP A 250 -0.27 9.69 -20.77
C ASP A 250 -1.21 8.80 -21.61
N PRO A 251 -2.20 9.37 -22.31
CA PRO A 251 -3.14 8.60 -23.12
C PRO A 251 -2.48 7.71 -24.18
N SER A 252 -1.27 8.07 -24.65
CA SER A 252 -0.55 7.28 -25.65
C SER A 252 -0.01 5.96 -25.11
N LEU A 253 0.08 5.82 -23.79
CA LEU A 253 0.62 4.65 -23.11
C LEU A 253 -0.45 3.71 -22.55
N ILE A 254 -1.74 4.01 -22.73
CA ILE A 254 -2.83 3.25 -22.10
C ILE A 254 -3.71 2.58 -23.16
N LEU A 255 -3.62 1.25 -23.19
CA LEU A 255 -4.31 0.33 -24.11
C LEU A 255 -5.56 -0.31 -23.50
#